data_AF-A0A497P1I3-F1
#
_entry.id   AF-A0A497P1I3-F1
#
_cell.length_a   1.000
_cell.length_b   1.000
_cell.length_c   1.000
_cell.angle_alpha   90.00
_cell.angle_beta   90.00
_cell.angle_gamma   90.00
#
_symmetry.space_group_name_H-M   'P 1'
#
loop_
_entity.id
_entity.type
_entity.pdbx_description
1 polymer ?
#
loop_
_entity_poly.entity_id
_entity_poly.type
_entity_poly.pdbx_seq_one_letter_code
_entity_poly.pdbx_strand_id
1 'polypeptide(L)'
;MSVMRKISKFFAFGAILLITGYLIQWYPNTVIVGLEHRLENSDLPQDKRSDLLYTIDWWETQRIIIFNPLAIVLMIIGILVIIYAIMYFLSVLFKFA
;
A
#
# COMPACT_ATOMS: atom_id res chain seq x y z
N MET A 1 22.33 14.22 19.54
CA MET A 1 21.58 14.07 18.26
C MET A 1 20.50 15.15 18.22
N SER A 2 20.55 16.09 17.26
CA SER A 2 19.60 17.22 17.25
C SER A 2 18.15 16.71 17.13
N VAL A 3 17.23 17.33 17.88
CA VAL A 3 15.80 17.00 17.91
C VAL A 3 15.21 16.93 16.49
N MET A 4 15.60 17.88 15.64
CA MET A 4 15.27 17.93 14.22
C MET A 4 15.59 16.63 13.47
N ARG A 5 16.80 16.05 13.67
CA ARG A 5 17.18 14.78 13.02
C ARG A 5 16.32 13.60 13.46
N LYS A 6 15.82 13.59 14.70
CA LYS A 6 14.92 12.51 15.17
C LYS A 6 13.55 12.64 14.49
N ILE A 7 13.00 13.85 14.44
CA ILE A 7 11.71 14.12 13.79
C ILE A 7 11.76 13.76 12.31
N SER A 8 12.80 14.19 11.59
CA SER A 8 12.96 13.86 10.16
C SER A 8 13.01 12.34 9.92
N LYS A 9 13.64 11.57 10.81
CA LYS A 9 13.68 10.11 10.70
C LYS A 9 12.30 9.47 10.87
N PHE A 10 11.54 9.87 11.88
CA PHE A 10 10.19 9.35 12.09
C PHE A 10 9.27 9.71 10.93
N PHE A 11 9.35 10.96 10.44
CA PHE A 11 8.58 11.39 9.29
C PHE A 11 8.93 10.60 8.02
N ALA A 12 10.23 10.43 7.73
CA ALA A 12 10.68 9.63 6.59
C ALA A 12 10.24 8.17 6.70
N PHE A 13 10.34 7.56 7.89
CA PHE A 13 9.88 6.19 8.11
C PHE A 13 8.38 6.04 7.89
N GLY A 14 7.57 6.96 8.44
CA GLY A 14 6.13 6.98 8.21
C GLY A 14 5.78 7.14 6.73
N ALA A 15 6.44 8.07 6.03
CA ALA A 15 6.24 8.25 4.59
C ALA A 15 6.57 7.00 3.77
N ILE A 16 7.66 6.29 4.10
CA ILE A 16 8.01 5.03 3.44
C ILE A 16 6.93 3.97 3.66
N LEU A 17 6.38 3.86 4.87
CA LEU A 17 5.28 2.93 5.15
C LEU A 17 4.03 3.25 4.34
N LEU A 18 3.67 4.54 4.21
CA LEU A 18 2.54 4.98 3.38
C LEU A 18 2.74 4.63 1.91
N ILE A 19 3.91 4.95 1.34
CA ILE A 19 4.24 4.65 -0.06
C ILE A 19 4.20 3.13 -0.29
N THR A 20 4.78 2.36 0.63
CA THR A 20 4.81 0.89 0.53
C THR A 20 3.40 0.31 0.61
N GLY A 21 2.56 0.78 1.55
CA GLY A 21 1.17 0.36 1.65
C GLY A 21 0.38 0.67 0.39
N TYR A 22 0.55 1.87 -0.18
CA TYR A 22 -0.07 2.25 -1.44
C TYR A 22 0.36 1.35 -2.61
N LEU A 23 1.66 1.08 -2.76
CA LEU A 23 2.17 0.20 -3.81
C LEU A 23 1.65 -1.23 -3.69
N ILE A 24 1.59 -1.77 -2.47
CA ILE A 24 1.04 -3.10 -2.20
C ILE A 24 -0.43 -3.17 -2.59
N GLN A 25 -1.22 -2.15 -2.26
CA GLN A 25 -2.64 -2.10 -2.66
C GLN A 25 -2.80 -2.02 -4.18
N TRP A 26 -1.90 -1.31 -4.87
CA TRP A 26 -2.01 -1.05 -6.31
C TRP A 26 -1.59 -2.25 -7.16
N TYR A 27 -0.61 -3.03 -6.69
CA TYR A 27 -0.06 -4.18 -7.42
C TYR A 27 -1.11 -5.16 -7.97
N PRO A 28 -2.01 -5.76 -7.17
CA PRO A 28 -2.99 -6.72 -7.69
C PRO A 28 -3.94 -6.09 -8.72
N ASN A 29 -4.31 -4.82 -8.58
CA ASN A 29 -5.15 -4.14 -9.57
C ASN A 29 -4.45 -4.06 -10.94
N THR A 30 -3.16 -3.76 -10.97
CA THR A 30 -2.42 -3.73 -12.24
C THR A 30 -2.37 -5.09 -12.92
N VAL A 31 -2.23 -6.17 -12.13
CA VAL A 31 -2.24 -7.53 -12.65
C VAL A 31 -3.62 -7.90 -13.20
N ILE A 32 -4.69 -7.62 -12.45
CA ILE A 32 -6.09 -7.89 -12.85
C ILE A 32 -6.41 -7.18 -14.16
N VAL A 33 -6.16 -5.87 -14.25
CA VAL A 33 -6.42 -5.08 -15.47
C VAL A 33 -5.63 -5.63 -16.67
N GLY A 34 -4.38 -6.05 -16.45
CA GLY A 34 -3.58 -6.68 -17.50
C GLY A 34 -4.13 -8.01 -17.98
N LEU A 35 -4.74 -8.80 -17.10
CA LEU A 35 -5.37 -10.09 -17.44
C LEU A 35 -6.74 -9.88 -18.11
N GLU A 36 -7.54 -8.93 -17.63
CA GLU A 36 -8.82 -8.53 -18.24
C GLU A 36 -8.60 -8.04 -19.67
N HIS A 37 -7.59 -7.18 -19.90
CA HIS A 37 -7.27 -6.71 -21.23
C HIS A 37 -6.88 -7.86 -22.18
N ARG A 38 -6.20 -8.90 -21.68
CA ARG A 38 -5.92 -10.10 -22.47
C ARG A 38 -7.21 -10.85 -22.78
N LEU A 39 -8.08 -11.05 -21.79
CA LEU A 39 -9.36 -11.75 -21.94
C LEU A 39 -10.26 -11.08 -22.99
N GLU A 40 -10.27 -9.75 -23.05
CA GLU A 40 -11.09 -8.96 -23.97
C GLU A 40 -10.52 -8.94 -25.40
N ASN A 41 -9.20 -8.88 -25.55
CA ASN A 41 -8.55 -8.65 -26.86
C ASN A 41 -8.02 -9.92 -27.53
N SER A 42 -8.38 -11.10 -27.03
CA SER A 42 -7.90 -12.36 -27.61
C SER A 42 -9.05 -13.31 -27.93
N ASP A 43 -8.99 -13.89 -29.13
CA ASP A 43 -9.81 -15.03 -29.55
C ASP A 43 -9.25 -16.32 -28.92
N LEU A 44 -9.24 -16.36 -27.59
CA LEU A 44 -8.76 -17.51 -26.85
C LEU A 44 -9.75 -18.68 -27.02
N PRO A 45 -9.23 -19.90 -27.24
CA PRO A 45 -10.00 -21.12 -27.07
C PRO A 45 -10.67 -21.18 -25.69
N GLN A 46 -11.83 -21.83 -25.60
CA GLN A 46 -12.69 -21.79 -24.42
C GLN A 46 -12.00 -22.32 -23.14
N ASP A 47 -11.12 -23.31 -23.27
CA ASP A 47 -10.27 -23.81 -22.18
C ASP A 47 -9.34 -22.71 -21.65
N LYS A 48 -8.64 -21.99 -22.55
CA LYS A 48 -7.74 -20.90 -22.17
C LYS A 48 -8.48 -19.70 -21.57
N ARG A 49 -9.69 -19.44 -22.05
CA ARG A 49 -10.56 -18.42 -21.47
C ARG A 49 -10.95 -18.74 -20.02
N SER A 50 -11.29 -20.00 -19.74
CA SER A 50 -11.63 -20.45 -18.38
C SER A 50 -10.43 -20.36 -17.44
N ASP A 51 -9.24 -20.77 -17.89
CA ASP A 51 -8.00 -20.66 -17.11
C ASP A 51 -7.69 -19.21 -16.74
N LEU A 52 -7.89 -18.29 -17.69
CA LEU A 52 -7.64 -16.86 -17.47
C LEU A 52 -8.65 -16.24 -16.49
N LEU A 53 -9.93 -16.60 -16.61
CA LEU A 53 -10.98 -16.17 -15.66
C LEU A 53 -10.69 -16.66 -14.24
N TYR A 54 -10.29 -17.93 -14.08
CA TYR A 54 -9.87 -18.46 -12.79
C TYR A 54 -8.67 -17.69 -12.22
N THR A 55 -7.71 -17.33 -13.08
CA THR A 55 -6.53 -16.55 -12.67
C THR A 55 -6.93 -15.15 -12.20
N ILE A 56 -7.87 -14.49 -12.89
CA ILE A 56 -8.41 -13.19 -12.47
C ILE A 56 -9.07 -13.29 -11.10
N ASP A 57 -9.97 -14.26 -10.92
CA ASP A 57 -10.67 -14.50 -9.65
C ASP A 57 -9.71 -14.80 -8.49
N TRP A 58 -8.63 -15.56 -8.77
CA TRP A 58 -7.57 -15.80 -7.80
C TRP A 58 -6.90 -14.49 -7.36
N TRP A 59 -6.54 -13.62 -8.31
CA TRP A 59 -5.92 -12.33 -8.00
C TRP A 59 -6.88 -11.38 -7.26
N GLU A 60 -8.17 -11.39 -7.59
CA GLU A 60 -9.19 -10.65 -6.83
C GLU A 60 -9.28 -11.14 -5.39
N THR A 61 -9.26 -12.45 -5.19
CA THR A 61 -9.26 -13.07 -3.86
C THR A 61 -8.00 -12.68 -3.08
N GLN A 62 -6.81 -12.76 -3.70
CA GLN A 62 -5.56 -12.34 -3.05
C GLN A 62 -5.60 -10.85 -2.69
N ARG A 63 -6.12 -9.99 -3.58
CA ARG A 63 -6.31 -8.55 -3.33
C ARG A 63 -7.08 -8.32 -2.05
N ILE A 64 -8.21 -9.02 -1.88
CA ILE A 64 -9.13 -8.81 -0.75
C ILE A 64 -8.57 -9.40 0.55
N ILE A 65 -8.02 -10.62 0.51
CA ILE A 65 -7.66 -11.36 1.73
C ILE A 65 -6.27 -10.98 2.25
N ILE A 66 -5.33 -10.64 1.36
CA ILE A 66 -3.93 -10.43 1.73
C ILE A 66 -3.49 -8.99 1.48
N PHE A 67 -3.57 -8.51 0.24
CA PHE A 67 -2.95 -7.23 -0.14
C PHE A 67 -3.67 -6.03 0.50
N ASN A 68 -5.00 -6.00 0.49
CA ASN A 68 -5.78 -4.90 1.08
C ASN A 68 -5.55 -4.80 2.60
N PRO A 69 -5.70 -5.88 3.41
CA PRO A 69 -5.42 -5.80 4.84
C PRO A 69 -3.98 -5.40 5.14
N LEU A 70 -3.00 -5.95 4.41
CA LEU A 70 -1.59 -5.61 4.61
C LEU A 70 -1.32 -4.13 4.30
N ALA A 71 -1.85 -3.62 3.19
CA ALA A 71 -1.74 -2.22 2.81
C ALA A 71 -2.37 -1.30 3.86
N ILE A 72 -3.58 -1.63 4.34
CA ILE A 72 -4.27 -0.86 5.38
C ILE A 72 -3.45 -0.83 6.67
N VAL A 73 -2.92 -1.97 7.12
CA VAL A 73 -2.09 -2.03 8.33
C VAL A 73 -0.84 -1.16 8.18
N LEU A 74 -0.13 -1.26 7.06
CA LEU A 74 1.04 -0.42 6.78
C LEU A 74 0.70 1.07 6.76
N MET A 75 -0.44 1.43 6.14
CA MET A 75 -0.90 2.81 6.11
C MET A 75 -1.25 3.32 7.51
N ILE A 76 -1.98 2.56 8.32
CA ILE A 76 -2.32 2.92 9.70
C ILE A 76 -1.05 3.13 10.53
N ILE A 77 -0.09 2.21 10.48
CA ILE A 77 1.18 2.34 11.20
C ILE A 77 1.94 3.59 10.71
N GLY A 78 2.01 3.82 9.40
CA GLY A 78 2.64 5.00 8.82
C GLY A 78 2.02 6.31 9.32
N ILE A 79 0.69 6.39 9.35
CA ILE A 79 -0.06 7.54 9.89
C ILE A 79 0.26 7.74 11.37
N LEU A 80 0.21 6.68 12.18
CA LEU A 80 0.49 6.77 13.62
C LEU A 80 1.91 7.26 13.91
N VAL A 81 2.89 6.80 13.13
CA VAL A 81 4.28 7.28 13.25
C VAL A 81 4.38 8.77 12.93
N ILE A 82 3.70 9.24 11.87
CA ILE A 82 3.70 10.66 11.49
C ILE A 82 3.03 11.51 12.58
N ILE A 83 1.88 11.07 13.09
CA ILE A 83 1.19 11.74 14.20
C ILE A 83 2.10 11.85 15.42
N TYR A 84 2.79 10.76 15.79
CA TYR A 84 3.74 10.77 16.88
C TYR A 84 4.88 11.78 16.66
N ALA A 85 5.43 11.84 15.45
CA ALA A 85 6.48 12.80 15.10
C ALA A 85 6.01 14.26 15.26
N ILE A 86 4.76 14.55 14.85
CA ILE A 86 4.14 15.88 14.98
C ILE A 86 3.92 16.22 16.45
N MET A 87 3.33 15.31 17.23
CA MET A 87 3.11 15.52 18.67
C MET A 87 4.43 15.77 19.42
N TYR A 88 5.46 14.99 19.09
CA TYR A 88 6.79 15.16 19.66
C TYR A 88 7.37 16.54 19.31
N PHE A 89 7.27 16.96 18.06
CA PHE A 89 7.72 18.30 17.63
C PHE A 89 7.00 19.42 18.39
N LEU A 90 5.67 19.36 18.49
CA LEU A 90 4.88 20.34 19.24
C LEU A 90 5.28 20.38 20.71
N SER A 91 5.44 19.20 21.35
CA SER A 91 5.85 19.12 22.76
C SER A 91 7.22 19.76 23.02
N VAL A 92 8.12 19.69 22.04
CA VAL A 92 9.42 20.36 22.12
C VAL A 92 9.24 21.85 21.94
N LEU A 93 8.49 22.29 20.93
CA LEU A 93 8.25 23.71 20.65
C LEU A 93 7.70 24.45 21.88
N PHE A 94 6.68 23.88 22.54
CA PHE A 94 6.06 24.48 23.73
C PHE A 94 6.94 24.46 24.99
N LYS A 95 7.98 23.60 25.06
CA LYS A 95 8.96 23.63 26.16
C LYS A 95 10.00 24.74 26.02
N PHE A 96 10.13 25.30 24.82
CA PHE A 96 11.13 26.32 24.50
C PHE A 96 10.51 27.69 24.15
N ALA A 97 9.18 27.81 24.23
CA ALA A 97 8.43 29.07 24.11
C ALA A 97 8.07 29.59 25.51
#